data_AF-A0AAE9GX40-F1
#
_entry.id   AF-A0AAE9GX40-F1
#
_cell.length_a   1.000
_cell.length_b   1.000
_cell.length_c   1.000
_cell.angle_alpha   90.00
_cell.angle_beta   90.00
_cell.angle_gamma   90.00
#
_symmetry.space_group_name_H-M   'P 1'
#
loop_
_entity.id
_entity.type
_entity.pdbx_description
1 polymer ?
#
loop_
_entity_poly.entity_id
_entity_poly.type
_entity_poly.pdbx_seq_one_letter_code
_entity_poly.pdbx_strand_id
1 'polypeptide(L)'
;MKKTLLVLSAALPALALADVQLYGTIRSGVSVSQTKIGNERFTTTSVDDLGSHIGLRGSHPIGGSNQVTWQFSEDVPVGQADTSMRGYFRNKKNSSTPISYD
;
A
#
# COMPACT_ATOMS: atom_id res chain seq x y z
N MET A 1 41.03 -5.94 -21.43
CA MET A 1 39.88 -5.63 -20.55
C MET A 1 38.60 -5.67 -21.37
N LYS A 2 37.74 -6.68 -21.17
CA LYS A 2 36.44 -6.79 -21.89
C LYS A 2 35.39 -6.00 -21.12
N LYS A 3 34.81 -4.96 -21.73
CA LYS A 3 33.70 -4.19 -21.16
C LYS A 3 32.40 -4.91 -21.51
N THR A 4 31.81 -5.62 -20.55
CA THR A 4 30.49 -6.26 -20.72
C THR A 4 29.42 -5.20 -20.49
N LEU A 5 28.86 -4.67 -21.59
CA LEU A 5 27.72 -3.76 -21.56
C LEU A 5 26.45 -4.61 -21.40
N LEU A 6 25.87 -4.59 -20.20
CA LEU A 6 24.62 -5.27 -19.90
C LEU A 6 23.48 -4.39 -20.45
N VAL A 7 23.14 -4.59 -21.73
CA VAL A 7 21.95 -4.00 -22.33
C VAL A 7 20.75 -4.69 -21.71
N LEU A 8 20.16 -4.05 -20.70
CA LEU A 8 18.88 -4.45 -20.13
C LEU A 8 17.84 -4.30 -21.25
N SER A 9 17.54 -5.41 -21.91
CA SER A 9 16.40 -5.55 -22.80
C SER A 9 15.16 -5.25 -21.98
N ALA A 10 14.74 -3.98 -22.01
CA ALA A 10 13.42 -3.56 -21.57
C ALA A 10 12.43 -4.52 -22.23
N ALA A 11 11.84 -5.39 -21.42
CA ALA A 11 10.90 -6.38 -21.88
C ALA A 11 9.82 -5.64 -22.66
N LEU A 12 9.85 -5.80 -23.98
CA LEU A 12 8.82 -5.30 -24.87
C LEU A 12 7.50 -5.84 -24.29
N PRO A 13 6.55 -5.00 -23.85
CA PRO A 13 5.22 -5.50 -23.54
C PRO A 13 4.71 -6.06 -24.87
N ALA A 14 4.68 -7.39 -24.97
CA ALA A 14 3.98 -8.03 -26.06
C ALA A 14 2.55 -7.48 -25.99
N LEU A 15 2.15 -6.75 -27.04
CA LEU A 15 0.81 -6.20 -27.25
C LEU A 15 -0.20 -7.35 -27.44
N ALA A 16 -0.35 -8.21 -26.45
CA ALA A 16 -1.67 -8.70 -26.11
C ALA A 16 -2.45 -7.46 -25.65
N LEU A 17 -3.61 -7.19 -26.23
CA LEU A 17 -4.55 -6.14 -25.82
C LEU A 17 -5.13 -6.47 -24.42
N ALA A 18 -4.28 -6.69 -23.42
CA ALA A 18 -4.69 -6.75 -22.04
C ALA A 18 -4.94 -5.30 -21.61
N ASP A 19 -6.18 -5.01 -21.21
CA ASP A 19 -6.50 -3.71 -20.60
C ASP A 19 -5.80 -3.68 -19.24
N VAL A 20 -4.90 -2.72 -19.03
CA VAL A 20 -4.19 -2.53 -17.76
C VAL A 20 -4.48 -1.13 -17.27
N GLN A 21 -5.09 -1.04 -16.09
CA GLN A 21 -5.52 0.19 -15.46
C GLN A 21 -4.76 0.40 -14.15
N LEU A 22 -4.15 1.58 -14.04
CA LEU A 22 -3.70 2.12 -12.76
C LEU A 22 -4.91 2.68 -12.02
N TYR A 23 -5.10 2.25 -10.78
CA TYR A 23 -6.14 2.74 -9.90
C TYR A 23 -5.58 3.03 -8.51
N GLY A 24 -6.32 3.78 -7.72
CA GLY A 24 -5.92 4.10 -6.37
C GLY A 24 -6.77 5.22 -5.80
N THR A 25 -6.66 5.43 -4.50
CA THR A 25 -7.27 6.57 -3.82
C THR A 25 -6.30 7.12 -2.81
N ILE A 26 -6.17 8.44 -2.77
CA ILE A 26 -5.41 9.14 -1.73
C ILE A 26 -6.41 9.72 -0.76
N ARG A 27 -6.28 9.38 0.52
CA ARG A 27 -7.11 9.87 1.62
C ARG A 27 -6.22 10.28 2.78
N SER A 28 -6.18 11.58 3.05
CA SER A 28 -5.51 12.16 4.21
C SER A 28 -6.47 13.06 4.97
N GLY A 29 -6.26 13.20 6.28
CA GLY A 29 -7.01 14.11 7.13
C GLY A 29 -6.19 14.63 8.30
N VAL A 30 -6.62 15.74 8.88
CA VAL A 30 -6.09 16.25 10.14
C VAL A 30 -6.92 15.68 11.27
N SER A 31 -6.29 15.00 12.22
CA SER A 31 -6.95 14.48 13.41
C SER A 31 -6.49 15.25 14.64
N VAL A 32 -7.42 15.43 15.58
CA VAL A 32 -7.14 16.02 16.90
C VAL A 32 -7.63 15.03 17.93
N SER A 33 -6.70 14.48 18.72
CA SER A 33 -6.99 13.56 19.80
C SER A 33 -6.73 14.23 21.14
N GLN A 34 -7.59 13.94 22.12
CA GLN A 34 -7.41 14.37 23.49
C GLN A 34 -7.42 13.15 24.41
N THR A 35 -6.30 12.92 25.10
CA THR A 35 -6.16 11.83 26.07
C THR A 35 -6.00 12.41 27.46
N LYS A 36 -6.74 11.88 28.43
CA LYS A 36 -6.60 12.24 29.84
C LYS A 36 -5.89 11.11 30.57
N ILE A 37 -4.77 11.43 31.23
CA ILE A 37 -4.03 10.49 32.09
C ILE A 37 -3.99 11.11 33.48
N GLY A 38 -4.67 10.48 34.44
CA GLY A 38 -4.86 11.05 35.77
C GLY A 38 -5.60 12.39 35.71
N ASN A 39 -4.98 13.46 36.20
CA ASN A 39 -5.56 14.81 36.16
C ASN A 39 -5.03 15.68 35.01
N GLU A 40 -4.11 15.16 34.21
CA GLU A 40 -3.50 15.88 33.09
C GLU A 40 -4.20 15.57 31.77
N ARG A 41 -4.27 16.59 30.91
CA ARG A 41 -4.93 16.52 29.61
C ARG A 41 -3.90 16.76 28.51
N PHE A 42 -3.76 15.79 27.62
CA PHE A 42 -2.85 15.83 26.49
C PHE A 42 -3.67 15.99 25.21
N THR A 43 -3.34 17.00 24.41
CA THR A 43 -3.92 17.20 23.07
C THR A 43 -2.85 16.93 22.04
N THR A 44 -3.17 16.12 21.04
CA THR A 44 -2.30 15.80 19.92
C THR A 44 -3.02 16.12 18.62
N THR A 45 -2.34 16.85 17.73
CA THR A 45 -2.82 17.13 16.38
C THR A 45 -1.87 16.44 15.40
N SER A 46 -2.39 15.61 14.50
CA SER A 46 -1.58 14.91 13.49
C SER A 46 -2.23 14.98 12.10
N VAL A 47 -1.40 14.76 11.09
CA VAL A 47 -1.85 14.50 9.72
C VAL A 47 -1.78 12.99 9.52
N ASP A 48 -2.93 12.38 9.30
CA ASP A 48 -3.05 10.93 9.23
C ASP A 48 -3.39 10.48 7.81
N ASP A 49 -2.85 9.33 7.44
CA ASP A 49 -3.31 8.58 6.28
C ASP A 49 -4.56 7.77 6.65
N LEU A 50 -5.63 7.97 5.88
CA LEU A 50 -6.94 7.33 6.07
C LEU A 50 -7.13 6.14 5.11
N GLY A 51 -6.04 5.45 4.77
CA GLY A 51 -6.02 4.26 3.94
C GLY A 51 -5.79 4.57 2.47
N SER A 52 -4.75 5.35 2.16
CA SER A 52 -4.33 5.55 0.78
C SER A 52 -3.71 4.28 0.21
N HIS A 53 -4.04 4.00 -1.05
CA HIS A 53 -3.52 2.85 -1.76
C HIS A 53 -3.44 3.13 -3.25
N ILE A 54 -2.54 2.42 -3.90
CA ILE A 54 -2.41 2.37 -5.34
C ILE A 54 -2.49 0.92 -5.79
N GLY A 55 -2.82 0.68 -7.05
CA GLY A 55 -2.90 -0.65 -7.58
C GLY A 55 -2.93 -0.68 -9.10
N LEU A 56 -2.61 -1.84 -9.63
CA LEU A 56 -2.72 -2.16 -11.04
C LEU A 56 -3.74 -3.27 -11.18
N ARG A 57 -4.68 -3.12 -12.10
CA ARG A 57 -5.59 -4.20 -12.47
C ARG A 57 -5.54 -4.38 -13.98
N GLY A 58 -5.76 -5.60 -14.44
CA GLY A 58 -5.94 -5.80 -15.86
C GLY A 58 -6.77 -7.01 -16.19
N SER A 59 -7.27 -7.02 -17.42
CA SER A 59 -8.00 -8.15 -17.99
C SER A 59 -7.39 -8.59 -19.31
N HIS A 60 -7.25 -9.88 -19.51
CA HIS A 60 -6.75 -10.47 -20.75
C HIS A 60 -7.80 -11.43 -21.33
N PRO A 61 -8.27 -11.22 -22.56
CA PRO A 61 -9.19 -12.16 -23.20
C PRO A 61 -8.47 -13.47 -23.50
N ILE A 62 -9.06 -14.59 -23.07
CA ILE A 62 -8.49 -15.94 -23.27
C ILE A 62 -9.28 -16.78 -24.31
N GLY A 63 -10.16 -16.13 -25.06
CA GLY A 63 -10.98 -16.73 -26.11
C GLY A 63 -12.49 -16.65 -25.85
N GLY A 64 -13.28 -16.44 -26.90
CA GLY A 64 -14.73 -16.24 -26.79
C GLY A 64 -15.07 -15.00 -25.94
N SER A 65 -16.00 -15.17 -24.99
CA SER A 65 -16.40 -14.15 -24.02
C SER A 65 -15.66 -14.24 -22.68
N ASN A 66 -14.63 -15.09 -22.57
CA ASN A 66 -13.92 -15.34 -21.31
C ASN A 66 -12.70 -14.42 -21.17
N GLN A 67 -12.50 -13.92 -19.95
CA GLN A 67 -11.40 -13.03 -19.60
C GLN A 67 -10.73 -13.48 -18.28
N VAL A 68 -9.41 -13.39 -18.23
CA VAL A 68 -8.63 -13.53 -17.00
C VAL A 68 -8.40 -12.13 -16.45
N THR A 69 -8.84 -11.88 -15.22
CA THR A 69 -8.59 -10.62 -14.52
C THR A 69 -7.56 -10.84 -13.43
N TRP A 70 -6.65 -9.87 -13.27
CA TRP A 70 -5.69 -9.81 -12.19
C TRP A 70 -5.71 -8.43 -11.54
N GLN A 71 -5.38 -8.38 -10.26
CA GLN A 71 -5.34 -7.15 -9.49
C GLN A 71 -4.22 -7.23 -8.47
N PHE A 72 -3.39 -6.19 -8.46
CA PHE A 72 -2.38 -5.93 -7.46
C PHE A 72 -2.70 -4.61 -6.77
N SER A 73 -2.51 -4.52 -5.46
CA SER A 73 -2.67 -3.29 -4.69
C SER A 73 -1.64 -3.21 -3.59
N GLU A 74 -1.14 -1.99 -3.36
CA GLU A 74 -0.20 -1.67 -2.31
C GLU A 74 -0.70 -0.47 -1.49
N ASP A 75 -0.52 -0.56 -0.18
CA ASP A 75 -0.78 0.55 0.74
C ASP A 75 0.32 1.61 0.55
N VAL A 76 -0.07 2.87 0.29
CA VAL A 76 0.88 3.98 0.08
C VAL A 76 0.48 5.13 1.00
N PRO A 77 0.84 5.08 2.29
CA PRO A 77 0.40 6.08 3.25
C PRO A 77 0.96 7.46 2.90
N VAL A 78 0.10 8.48 2.92
CA VAL A 78 0.53 9.89 2.80
C VAL A 78 1.08 10.35 4.14
N GLY A 79 2.41 10.31 4.29
CA GLY A 79 3.12 10.74 5.50
C GLY A 79 3.99 9.65 6.12
N GLN A 80 4.29 9.77 7.42
CA GLN A 80 5.02 8.72 8.15
C GLN A 80 4.16 7.46 8.25
N ALA A 81 4.74 6.30 7.88
CA ALA A 81 4.04 5.02 7.86
C ALA A 81 3.47 4.63 9.25
N ASP A 82 4.15 5.04 10.32
CA ASP A 82 3.79 4.78 11.72
C ASP A 82 2.54 5.55 12.19
N THR A 83 2.20 6.65 11.52
CA THR A 83 1.02 7.49 11.82
C THR A 83 -0.20 7.10 10.98
N SER A 84 -0.05 6.20 10.00
CA SER A 84 -1.19 5.69 9.23
C SER A 84 -2.08 4.83 10.12
N MET A 85 -3.41 4.97 10.00
CA MET A 85 -4.35 4.21 10.82
C MET A 85 -4.18 2.69 10.63
N ARG A 86 -3.82 2.27 9.41
CA ARG A 86 -3.48 0.87 9.10
C ARG A 86 -2.15 0.43 9.72
N GLY A 87 -1.13 1.30 9.71
CA GLY A 87 0.15 1.06 10.39
C GLY A 87 -0.05 0.84 11.89
N TYR A 88 -0.88 1.67 12.53
CA TYR A 88 -1.27 1.50 13.94
C TYR A 88 -1.89 0.11 14.20
N PHE A 89 -2.89 -0.30 13.43
CA PHE A 89 -3.52 -1.62 13.62
C PHE A 89 -2.58 -2.80 13.32
N ARG A 90 -1.69 -2.66 12.32
CA ARG A 90 -0.68 -3.68 11.97
C ARG A 90 0.34 -3.83 13.10
N ASN A 91 0.86 -2.72 13.62
CA ASN A 91 1.79 -2.72 14.75
C ASN A 91 1.13 -3.27 16.02
N LYS A 92 -0.12 -2.90 16.31
CA LYS A 92 -0.87 -3.47 17.44
C LYS A 92 -1.04 -4.98 17.32
N LYS A 93 -1.37 -5.51 16.13
CA LYS A 93 -1.45 -6.95 15.89
C LYS A 93 -0.11 -7.65 16.14
N ASN A 94 0.99 -7.10 15.64
CA ASN A 94 2.32 -7.68 15.76
C ASN A 94 2.89 -7.60 17.19
N SER A 95 2.48 -6.61 17.98
CA SER A 95 2.85 -6.49 19.40
C SER A 95 1.94 -7.32 20.33
N SER A 96 0.83 -7.85 19.82
CA SER A 96 -0.10 -8.70 20.58
C SER A 96 0.20 -10.20 20.45
N THR A 97 1.10 -10.62 19.55
CA THR A 97 1.53 -12.02 19.46
C THR A 97 2.52 -12.31 20.58
N PRO A 98 2.21 -13.20 21.54
CA PRO A 98 3.16 -13.58 22.58
C PRO A 98 4.36 -14.23 21.91
N ILE A 99 5.54 -13.68 22.17
CA ILE A 99 6.82 -14.36 21.93
C ILE A 99 6.75 -15.69 22.70
N SER A 100 6.58 -16.78 21.96
CA SER A 100 6.73 -18.13 22.51
C SER A 100 8.22 -18.32 22.74
N TYR A 101 8.63 -18.48 24.00
CA TYR A 101 9.97 -18.92 24.33
C TYR A 101 9.98 -20.44 24.16
N ASP A 102 10.65 -20.91 23.11
CA ASP A 102 11.12 -22.30 23.02
C ASP A 102 12.43 -22.46 23.82
#